data_AF-A0A916J8W5-F1
#
_entry.id   AF-A0A916J8W5-F1
#
_cell.length_a   1.000
_cell.length_b   1.000
_cell.length_c   1.000
_cell.angle_alpha   90.00
_cell.angle_beta   90.00
_cell.angle_gamma   90.00
#
_symmetry.space_group_name_H-M   'P 1'
#
loop_
_entity.id
_entity.type
_entity.pdbx_description
1 polymer ?
#
loop_
_entity_poly.entity_id
_entity_poly.type
_entity_poly.pdbx_seq_one_letter_code
_entity_poly.pdbx_strand_id
1 'polypeptide(L)' 'MKTDSNTMSEILKLHEQYVKEIEISGMKRLSANIYKINSQNFVRWISDDFVPGGKVKK' A
#
# COMPACT_ATOMS: atom_id res chain seq x y z
N MET A 1 -4.44 -5.71 10.71
CA MET A 1 -3.17 -6.35 11.15
C MET A 1 -2.22 -5.22 11.43
N LYS A 2 -1.50 -5.22 12.56
CA LYS A 2 -0.47 -4.22 12.86
C LYS A 2 0.88 -4.94 12.89
N THR A 3 1.95 -4.25 12.53
CA THR A 3 3.29 -4.80 12.53
C THR A 3 4.25 -3.90 13.31
N ASP A 4 5.44 -4.40 13.63
CA ASP A 4 6.46 -3.63 14.33
C ASP A 4 7.20 -2.66 13.39
N SER A 5 7.94 -1.71 13.97
CA SER A 5 8.63 -0.67 13.20
C SER A 5 9.67 -1.20 12.23
N ASN A 6 10.34 -2.32 12.54
CA ASN A 6 11.37 -2.88 11.67
C ASN A 6 10.73 -3.51 10.44
N THR A 7 9.68 -4.31 10.66
CA THR A 7 8.89 -4.89 9.57
C THR A 7 8.23 -3.80 8.74
N MET A 8 7.72 -2.73 9.36
CA MET A 8 7.13 -1.60 8.65
C MET A 8 8.12 -0.91 7.71
N SER A 9 9.36 -0.69 8.19
CA SER A 9 10.42 -0.07 7.39
C SER A 9 10.72 -0.88 6.12
N GLU A 10 10.77 -2.20 6.24
CA GLU A 10 11.01 -3.08 5.09
C GLU A 10 9.83 -3.13 4.13
N ILE A 11 8.59 -3.16 4.66
CA ILE A 11 7.39 -3.11 3.82
C ILE A 11 7.34 -1.81 3.01
N LEU A 12 7.73 -0.67 3.58
CA LEU A 12 7.76 0.61 2.84
C LEU A 12 8.75 0.57 1.67
N LYS A 13 9.96 0.02 1.88
CA LYS A 13 10.95 -0.14 0.80
C LYS A 13 10.43 -1.07 -0.31
N LEU A 14 9.86 -2.21 0.07
CA LEU A 14 9.30 -3.18 -0.88
C LEU A 14 8.08 -2.60 -1.61
N HIS A 15 7.26 -1.79 -0.93
CA HIS A 15 6.13 -1.11 -1.55
C HIS A 15 6.57 -0.11 -2.61
N GLU A 16 7.64 0.65 -2.36
CA GLU A 16 8.23 1.55 -3.35
C GLU A 16 8.69 0.78 -4.60
N GLN A 17 9.36 -0.36 -4.42
CA GLN A 17 9.79 -1.23 -5.52
C GLN A 17 8.59 -1.79 -6.30
N TYR A 18 7.58 -2.28 -5.59
CA TYR A 18 6.34 -2.78 -6.18
C TYR A 18 5.62 -1.72 -7.04
N VAL A 19 5.55 -0.47 -6.57
CA VAL A 19 4.95 0.62 -7.35
C VAL A 19 5.72 0.88 -8.64
N LYS A 20 7.06 0.85 -8.60
CA LYS A 20 7.92 0.97 -9.79
C LYS A 20 7.70 -0.20 -10.75
N GLU A 21 7.62 -1.43 -10.25
CA GLU A 21 7.33 -2.62 -11.06
C GLU A 21 5.99 -2.51 -11.80
N ILE A 22 4.95 -2.01 -11.12
CA ILE A 22 3.66 -1.74 -11.77
C ILE A 22 3.80 -0.74 -12.92
N GLU A 23 4.57 0.33 -12.72
CA GLU A 23 4.74 1.38 -13.73
C GLU A 23 5.44 0.87 -15.00
N ILE A 24 6.40 -0.03 -14.85
CA ILE A 24 7.17 -0.59 -15.97
C ILE A 24 6.55 -1.87 -16.56
N SER A 25 5.58 -2.48 -15.88
CA SER A 25 4.96 -3.75 -16.27
C SER A 25 4.22 -3.75 -17.62
N GLY A 26 3.95 -2.59 -18.21
CA GLY A 26 3.14 -2.47 -19.43
C GLY A 26 1.65 -2.79 -19.23
N MET A 27 1.19 -2.92 -17.98
CA MET A 27 -0.22 -3.17 -17.66
C MET A 27 -1.13 -2.04 -18.15
N LYS A 28 -2.41 -2.39 -18.42
CA LYS A 28 -3.45 -1.39 -18.68
C LYS A 28 -3.53 -0.40 -17.51
N ARG A 29 -3.65 0.89 -17.84
CA ARG A 29 -3.69 1.99 -16.86
C ARG A 29 -4.67 1.76 -15.71
N LEU A 30 -5.87 1.24 -16.01
CA LEU A 30 -6.87 0.94 -14.98
C LEU A 30 -6.39 -0.14 -14.00
N SER A 31 -5.82 -1.23 -14.52
CA SER A 31 -5.27 -2.31 -13.70
C SER A 31 -4.12 -1.81 -12.83
N ALA A 32 -3.18 -1.05 -13.41
CA ALA A 32 -2.07 -0.45 -12.68
C ALA A 32 -2.57 0.44 -11.52
N ASN A 33 -3.59 1.27 -11.77
CA ASN A 33 -4.19 2.11 -10.73
C ASN A 33 -4.82 1.29 -9.61
N ILE A 34 -5.55 0.21 -9.93
CA ILE A 34 -6.18 -0.66 -8.93
C ILE A 34 -5.12 -1.29 -8.01
N TYR A 35 -4.04 -1.82 -8.58
CA TYR A 35 -2.96 -2.43 -7.81
C TYR A 35 -2.23 -1.42 -6.91
N LYS A 36 -1.95 -0.22 -7.42
CA LYS A 36 -1.36 0.86 -6.61
C LYS A 36 -2.27 1.26 -5.45
N ILE A 37 -3.56 1.48 -5.70
CA ILE A 37 -4.53 1.88 -4.67
C ILE A 37 -4.66 0.79 -3.59
N ASN A 38 -4.81 -0.47 -4.00
CA ASN A 38 -4.99 -1.57 -3.06
C ASN A 38 -3.77 -1.80 -2.17
N SER A 39 -2.56 -1.78 -2.75
CA SER A 39 -1.32 -1.91 -1.98
C SER A 39 -1.10 -0.72 -1.05
N GLN A 40 -1.38 0.51 -1.50
CA GLN A 40 -1.29 1.71 -0.65
C GLN A 40 -2.27 1.63 0.53
N ASN A 41 -3.50 1.18 0.30
CA ASN A 41 -4.47 0.99 1.39
C ASN A 41 -4.03 -0.08 2.39
N PHE A 42 -3.37 -1.15 1.91
CA PHE A 42 -2.77 -2.16 2.79
C PHE A 42 -1.66 -1.55 3.66
N VAL A 43 -0.73 -0.80 3.08
CA VAL A 43 0.34 -0.09 3.82
C VAL A 43 -0.24 0.86 4.87
N ARG A 44 -1.28 1.63 4.52
CA ARG A 44 -1.99 2.52 5.47
C ARG A 44 -2.68 1.76 6.59
N TRP A 45 -3.21 0.57 6.32
CA TRP A 45 -3.86 -0.24 7.34
C TRP A 45 -2.88 -0.79 8.37
N ILE A 46 -1.72 -1.29 7.91
CA ILE A 46 -0.71 -1.87 8.79
C ILE A 46 0.11 -0.83 9.57
N SER A 47 0.10 0.43 9.14
CA SER A 47 0.75 1.58 9.78
C SER A 47 -0.14 2.35 10.76
N ASP A 48 -1.39 1.92 10.97
CA ASP A 48 -2.38 2.58 11.83
C ASP A 48 -2.92 3.94 11.29
N ASP A 49 -2.59 4.30 10.05
CA ASP A 49 -3.09 5.48 9.33
C ASP A 49 -4.50 5.30 8.75
N PHE A 50 -5.01 4.06 8.76
CA PHE A 50 -6.31 3.71 8.19
C PHE A 50 -6.90 2.45 8.84
N VAL A 51 -8.23 2.42 9.00
CA VAL A 51 -8.98 1.23 9.41
C VAL A 51 -9.97 0.88 8.30
N PRO A 52 -9.86 -0.30 7.68
CA PRO A 52 -10.84 -0.78 6.70
C PRO A 52 -12.25 -0.79 7.29
N GLY A 53 -13.19 -0.07 6.67
CA GLY A 53 -14.57 0.07 7.16
C GLY A 53 -14.72 0.95 8.41
N GLY A 54 -13.63 1.54 8.92
CA GLY A 54 -13.66 2.47 10.05
C GLY A 54 -14.11 3.86 9.62
N LYS A 55 -14.77 4.59 10.53
CA LYS A 55 -15.05 6.01 10.35
C LYS A 55 -13.73 6.79 10.49
N VAL A 56 -13.46 7.69 9.55
CA VAL A 56 -12.36 8.68 9.70
C VAL A 56 -12.63 9.42 11.01
N LYS A 57 -11.68 9.38 11.96
CA LYS A 57 -11.79 10.22 13.16
C LYS A 57 -11.85 11.67 12.68
N LYS A 58 -13.00 12.32 12.92
CA LYS A 58 -13.19 13.77 12.70
C LYS A 58 -12.28 14.54 13.64
#